data_AF-A0A183KI84-F1
#
_entry.id   AF-A0A183KI84-F1
#
_cell.length_a   1.000
_cell.length_b   1.000
_cell.length_c   1.000
_cell.angle_alpha   90.00
_cell.angle_beta   90.00
_cell.angle_gamma   90.00
#
_symmetry.space_group_name_H-M   'P 1'
#
loop_
_entity.id
_entity.type
_entity.pdbx_description
1 polymer ?
#
loop_
_entity_poly.entity_id
_entity_poly.type
_entity_poly.pdbx_seq_one_letter_code
_entity_poly.pdbx_strand_id
1 'polypeptide(L)'
;MSKLFTPVGCQLSSLDNDRSYVCENYKFWENSTREACLRRNMRFQNYLPFKPCIREKDFGSMYFAAAKVVCCENLDSEFTNSAVVMKPLTNLGNKTSSMSHKLNRLGNKLTSTENDAWDSDKTVTYYLSSTKQNSSSGLLIPERERYSQAKLALSNDLHKREKVLEQEFSNEESLISPEDWLNEPVKSQLEEDSLVQEFRSKFIKLENQSERDRETLETIHHQRIEAQMLERRNAMQNAWEKAMNIKNPNNFTLFETLKRLFQVVEHDRSHYVKRFEHLRNMELPEAAQQLASIKDRLVELDILLNKSLEKINLVSIFTNTTLLF
;
A
#
# COMPACT_ATOMS: atom_id res chain seq x y z
N MET A 1 -20.10 3.87 -9.93
CA MET A 1 -20.83 2.79 -10.64
C MET A 1 -20.84 3.12 -12.12
N SER A 2 -19.95 2.51 -12.91
CA SER A 2 -19.79 2.81 -14.34
C SER A 2 -21.07 2.43 -15.12
N LYS A 3 -21.76 3.41 -15.70
CA LYS A 3 -22.94 3.19 -16.56
C LYS A 3 -22.48 3.13 -18.02
N LEU A 4 -22.79 2.03 -18.71
CA LEU A 4 -22.59 1.92 -20.16
C LEU A 4 -23.53 2.88 -20.89
N PHE A 5 -22.95 3.79 -21.68
CA PHE A 5 -23.70 4.62 -22.62
C PHE A 5 -24.35 3.75 -23.71
N THR A 6 -25.65 3.93 -23.94
CA THR A 6 -26.41 3.16 -24.95
C THR A 6 -26.97 4.14 -25.99
N PRO A 7 -26.40 4.22 -27.20
CA PRO A 7 -26.87 5.12 -28.25
C PRO A 7 -28.30 4.81 -28.72
N VAL A 8 -28.95 5.79 -29.36
CA VAL A 8 -30.27 5.61 -29.98
C VAL A 8 -30.18 4.59 -31.11
N GLY A 9 -31.07 3.59 -31.12
CA GLY A 9 -31.00 2.45 -32.05
C GLY A 9 -30.13 1.28 -31.57
N CYS A 10 -29.63 1.35 -30.33
CA CYS A 10 -28.87 0.26 -29.70
C CYS A 10 -29.59 -0.27 -28.45
N GLN A 11 -29.37 -1.54 -28.17
CA GLN A 11 -29.97 -2.27 -27.06
C GLN A 11 -28.90 -2.66 -26.05
N LEU A 12 -29.13 -2.34 -24.78
CA LEU A 12 -28.32 -2.80 -23.66
C LEU A 12 -28.85 -4.15 -23.16
N SER A 13 -27.98 -5.15 -23.07
CA SER A 13 -28.33 -6.47 -22.52
C SER A 13 -27.28 -6.96 -21.52
N SER A 14 -27.72 -7.74 -20.53
CA SER A 14 -26.82 -8.45 -19.62
C SER A 14 -26.53 -9.85 -20.15
N LEU A 15 -25.27 -10.26 -19.99
CA LEU A 15 -24.81 -11.62 -20.21
C LEU A 15 -24.42 -12.18 -18.85
N ASP A 16 -25.40 -12.77 -18.19
CA ASP A 16 -25.27 -13.52 -16.94
C ASP A 16 -25.83 -14.93 -17.13
N ASN A 17 -25.07 -15.92 -16.65
CA ASN A 17 -25.41 -17.33 -16.84
C ASN A 17 -25.89 -17.92 -15.52
N ASP A 18 -27.18 -17.78 -15.22
CA ASP A 18 -27.76 -18.19 -13.92
C ASP A 18 -27.66 -19.69 -13.64
N ARG A 19 -27.44 -20.51 -14.67
CA ARG A 19 -27.38 -21.99 -14.55
C ARG A 19 -25.97 -22.55 -14.45
N SER A 20 -24.94 -21.79 -14.85
CA SER A 20 -23.55 -22.23 -14.71
C SER A 20 -22.68 -21.04 -14.33
N TYR A 21 -22.07 -21.10 -13.15
CA TYR A 21 -21.15 -20.10 -12.65
C TYR A 21 -19.90 -20.05 -13.55
N VAL A 22 -19.71 -18.95 -14.29
CA VAL A 22 -18.55 -18.71 -15.15
C VAL A 22 -17.78 -17.53 -14.56
N CYS A 23 -16.52 -17.72 -14.19
CA CYS A 23 -15.65 -16.68 -13.64
C CYS A 23 -14.42 -16.52 -14.53
N GLU A 24 -14.46 -15.53 -15.43
CA GLU A 24 -13.47 -15.37 -16.49
C GLU A 24 -13.02 -13.90 -16.64
N ASN A 25 -11.89 -13.70 -17.30
CA ASN A 25 -11.24 -12.39 -17.42
C ASN A 25 -11.88 -11.49 -18.50
N TYR A 26 -11.39 -10.25 -18.60
CA TYR A 26 -11.89 -9.24 -19.54
C TYR A 26 -11.97 -9.74 -21.00
N LYS A 27 -10.94 -10.45 -21.49
CA LYS A 27 -10.87 -10.94 -22.88
C LYS A 27 -11.96 -11.97 -23.21
N PHE A 28 -12.28 -12.85 -22.26
CA PHE A 28 -13.36 -13.81 -22.44
C PHE A 28 -14.71 -13.11 -22.65
N TRP A 29 -15.00 -12.10 -21.83
CA TRP A 29 -16.24 -11.35 -21.91
C TRP A 29 -16.31 -10.49 -23.18
N GLU A 30 -15.19 -9.98 -23.69
CA GLU A 30 -15.13 -9.29 -24.99
C GLU A 30 -15.66 -10.18 -26.12
N ASN A 31 -15.11 -11.39 -26.23
CA ASN A 31 -15.46 -12.32 -27.29
C ASN A 31 -16.91 -12.80 -27.14
N SER A 32 -17.30 -13.16 -25.91
CA SER A 32 -18.64 -13.67 -25.61
C SER A 32 -19.72 -12.63 -25.90
N THR A 33 -19.48 -11.37 -25.57
CA THR A 33 -20.43 -10.27 -25.83
C THR A 33 -20.50 -9.91 -27.31
N ARG A 34 -19.39 -9.97 -28.04
CA ARG A 34 -19.35 -9.82 -29.51
C ARG A 34 -20.16 -10.92 -30.21
N GLU A 35 -19.97 -12.17 -29.83
CA GLU A 35 -20.76 -13.30 -30.34
C GLU A 35 -22.25 -13.16 -30.02
N ALA A 36 -22.59 -12.66 -28.82
CA ALA A 36 -23.98 -12.45 -28.43
C ALA A 36 -24.69 -11.42 -29.33
N CYS A 37 -24.03 -10.32 -29.72
CA CYS A 37 -24.58 -9.38 -30.70
C CYS A 37 -24.71 -10.01 -32.10
N LEU A 38 -23.70 -10.78 -32.53
CA LEU A 38 -23.72 -11.47 -33.83
C LEU A 38 -24.89 -12.45 -33.95
N ARG A 39 -25.20 -13.22 -32.90
CA ARG A 39 -26.35 -14.14 -32.88
C ARG A 39 -27.70 -13.44 -33.02
N ARG A 40 -27.78 -12.16 -32.62
CA ARG A 40 -28.97 -11.32 -32.79
C ARG A 40 -28.98 -10.56 -34.12
N ASN A 41 -28.00 -10.82 -34.99
CA ASN A 41 -27.77 -10.10 -36.24
C ASN A 41 -27.59 -8.57 -36.02
N MET A 42 -26.95 -8.20 -34.92
CA MET A 42 -26.69 -6.83 -34.50
C MET A 42 -25.17 -6.55 -34.45
N ARG A 43 -24.77 -5.30 -34.67
CA ARG A 43 -23.38 -4.85 -34.55
C ARG A 43 -22.98 -4.68 -33.08
N PHE A 44 -21.85 -5.25 -32.70
CA PHE A 44 -21.23 -5.00 -31.40
C PHE A 44 -20.70 -3.57 -31.30
N GLN A 45 -21.08 -2.84 -30.25
CA GLN A 45 -20.62 -1.46 -29.99
C GLN A 45 -19.65 -1.39 -28.81
N ASN A 46 -20.10 -1.74 -27.61
CA ASN A 46 -19.28 -1.68 -26.39
C ASN A 46 -19.77 -2.68 -25.33
N TYR A 47 -18.94 -2.98 -24.34
CA TYR A 47 -19.26 -3.89 -23.25
C TYR A 47 -18.54 -3.50 -21.94
N LEU A 48 -19.07 -3.96 -20.81
CA LEU A 48 -18.50 -3.75 -19.48
C LEU A 48 -18.76 -4.96 -18.57
N PRO A 49 -17.71 -5.67 -18.14
CA PRO A 49 -17.80 -6.63 -17.04
C PRO A 49 -18.11 -5.91 -15.71
N PHE A 50 -19.05 -6.42 -14.90
CA PHE A 50 -19.54 -5.67 -13.73
C PHE A 50 -19.83 -6.50 -12.46
N LYS A 51 -19.69 -7.82 -12.48
CA LYS A 51 -19.79 -8.69 -11.29
C LYS A 51 -18.42 -9.32 -11.01
N PRO A 52 -17.54 -8.71 -10.19
CA PRO A 52 -16.23 -9.29 -9.89
C PRO A 52 -16.35 -10.67 -9.25
N CYS A 53 -15.42 -11.57 -9.56
CA CYS A 53 -15.33 -12.91 -8.97
C CYS A 53 -13.87 -13.31 -8.74
N ILE A 54 -13.65 -14.36 -7.93
CA ILE A 54 -12.31 -14.83 -7.57
C ILE A 54 -12.10 -16.22 -8.17
N ARG A 55 -10.97 -16.41 -8.85
CA ARG A 55 -10.51 -17.71 -9.34
C ARG A 55 -9.36 -18.17 -8.46
N GLU A 56 -9.56 -19.24 -7.68
CA GLU A 56 -8.64 -19.71 -6.63
C GLU A 56 -7.18 -19.97 -7.06
N LYS A 57 -6.90 -20.06 -8.37
CA LYS A 57 -5.58 -20.38 -8.93
C LYS A 57 -4.90 -19.22 -9.66
N ASP A 58 -5.54 -18.06 -9.76
CA ASP A 58 -4.96 -16.90 -10.43
C ASP A 58 -5.46 -15.59 -9.79
N PHE A 59 -4.56 -14.94 -9.06
CA PHE A 59 -4.80 -13.65 -8.38
C PHE A 59 -4.18 -12.46 -9.14
N GLY A 60 -3.50 -12.71 -10.27
CA GLY A 60 -2.79 -11.67 -11.02
C GLY A 60 -3.66 -10.91 -12.02
N SER A 61 -4.93 -11.27 -12.16
CA SER A 61 -5.87 -10.68 -13.12
C SER A 61 -7.25 -10.47 -12.49
N MET A 62 -7.97 -9.43 -12.91
CA MET A 62 -9.35 -9.21 -12.49
C MET A 62 -10.31 -10.12 -13.27
N TYR A 63 -11.17 -10.84 -12.54
CA TYR A 63 -12.14 -11.78 -13.08
C TYR A 63 -13.57 -11.32 -12.83
N PHE A 64 -14.49 -11.70 -13.73
CA PHE A 64 -15.89 -11.30 -13.68
C PHE A 64 -16.83 -12.46 -14.01
N ALA A 65 -18.01 -12.44 -13.39
CA ALA A 65 -19.07 -13.41 -13.57
C ALA A 65 -20.20 -12.96 -14.49
N ALA A 66 -20.21 -11.68 -14.88
CA ALA A 66 -21.17 -11.15 -15.82
C ALA A 66 -20.64 -9.89 -16.52
N ALA A 67 -21.15 -9.66 -17.72
CA ALA A 67 -20.92 -8.45 -18.49
C ALA A 67 -22.22 -7.85 -19.02
N LYS A 68 -22.23 -6.54 -19.21
CA LYS A 68 -23.26 -5.84 -20.00
C LYS A 68 -22.70 -5.57 -21.39
N VAL A 69 -23.55 -5.65 -22.41
CA VAL A 69 -23.18 -5.40 -23.80
C VAL A 69 -24.21 -4.50 -24.48
N VAL A 70 -23.73 -3.61 -25.31
CA VAL A 70 -24.53 -2.76 -26.20
C VAL A 70 -24.40 -3.29 -27.62
N CYS A 71 -25.53 -3.71 -28.19
CA CYS A 71 -25.64 -4.15 -29.58
C CYS A 71 -26.50 -3.15 -30.35
N CYS A 72 -26.10 -2.77 -31.57
CA CYS A 72 -26.83 -1.83 -32.41
C CYS A 72 -27.40 -2.53 -33.65
N GLU A 73 -28.56 -2.10 -34.13
CA GLU A 73 -29.14 -2.65 -35.36
C GLU A 73 -28.24 -2.37 -36.57
N ASN A 74 -28.15 -3.35 -37.47
CA ASN A 74 -27.48 -3.14 -38.75
C ASN A 74 -28.41 -2.29 -39.63
N LEU A 75 -28.16 -0.98 -39.71
CA LEU A 75 -28.77 -0.15 -40.72
C LEU A 75 -28.21 -0.59 -42.08
N ASP A 76 -29.01 -1.31 -42.85
CA ASP A 76 -28.72 -1.54 -44.26
C ASP A 76 -28.56 -0.18 -44.95
N SER A 77 -27.54 -0.14 -45.79
CA SER A 77 -26.95 1.05 -46.40
C SER A 77 -27.93 1.90 -47.21
N GLU A 78 -28.15 3.14 -46.78
CA GLU A 78 -28.29 4.30 -47.67
C GLU A 78 -27.57 5.50 -47.04
N PHE A 79 -26.25 5.53 -47.10
CA PHE A 79 -25.47 6.76 -47.24
C PHE A 79 -24.05 6.37 -47.67
N THR A 80 -23.90 6.18 -48.97
CA THR A 80 -22.60 6.10 -49.62
C THR A 80 -21.87 7.44 -49.55
N ASN A 81 -20.56 7.34 -49.26
CA ASN A 81 -19.46 8.24 -49.64
C ASN A 81 -18.96 9.25 -48.60
N SER A 82 -18.10 8.76 -47.70
CA SER A 82 -16.67 9.09 -47.79
C SER A 82 -15.83 8.06 -47.05
N ALA A 83 -15.22 7.18 -47.84
CA ALA A 83 -14.15 6.31 -47.38
C ALA A 83 -12.88 7.14 -47.16
N VAL A 84 -12.41 7.20 -45.91
CA VAL A 84 -10.97 7.31 -45.64
C VAL A 84 -10.57 6.14 -44.77
N VAL A 85 -9.98 5.16 -45.44
CA VAL A 85 -9.31 4.00 -44.86
C VAL A 85 -8.12 4.50 -44.03
N MET A 86 -8.08 4.22 -42.74
CA MET A 86 -6.82 4.21 -41.99
C MET A 86 -6.38 2.77 -41.76
N LYS A 87 -5.36 2.36 -42.52
CA LYS A 87 -4.53 1.17 -42.25
C LYS A 87 -3.66 1.42 -41.02
N PRO A 88 -3.28 0.38 -40.27
CA PRO A 88 -2.36 0.50 -39.15
C PRO A 88 -0.93 0.63 -39.65
N LEU A 89 -0.15 1.57 -39.10
CA LEU A 89 1.30 1.61 -39.30
C LEU A 89 2.05 1.56 -37.97
N THR A 90 2.73 0.44 -37.79
CA THR A 90 3.84 0.18 -36.88
C THR A 90 5.12 0.94 -37.29
N ASN A 91 5.79 1.54 -36.30
CA ASN A 91 7.24 1.84 -36.13
C ASN A 91 8.15 2.15 -37.34
N LEU A 92 8.86 3.30 -37.29
CA LEU A 92 10.29 3.44 -36.86
C LEU A 92 10.92 4.76 -37.38
N GLY A 93 11.60 5.51 -36.50
CA GLY A 93 12.87 6.18 -36.82
C GLY A 93 12.90 7.67 -37.20
N ASN A 94 13.39 8.50 -36.26
CA ASN A 94 14.24 9.69 -36.40
C ASN A 94 14.16 10.56 -37.67
N LYS A 95 13.71 11.82 -37.51
CA LYS A 95 14.59 13.01 -37.61
C LYS A 95 13.85 14.31 -37.26
N THR A 96 14.64 15.19 -36.66
CA THR A 96 14.39 16.56 -36.24
C THR A 96 13.77 17.46 -37.31
N SER A 97 12.70 18.18 -36.96
CA SER A 97 12.53 19.59 -37.33
C SER A 97 11.44 20.23 -36.47
N SER A 98 11.87 21.17 -35.63
CA SER A 98 11.15 22.36 -35.18
C SER A 98 9.91 22.69 -36.03
N MET A 99 8.75 22.86 -35.40
CA MET A 99 7.85 23.99 -35.66
C MET A 99 6.89 24.16 -34.48
N SER A 100 7.16 25.23 -33.74
CA SER A 100 6.34 25.87 -32.73
C SER A 100 4.97 26.27 -33.29
N HIS A 101 3.90 25.72 -32.71
CA HIS A 101 2.60 26.41 -32.68
C HIS A 101 2.15 26.57 -31.23
N LYS A 102 2.59 27.69 -30.68
CA LYS A 102 2.00 28.34 -29.53
C LYS A 102 0.68 28.94 -30.00
N LEU A 103 -0.46 28.47 -29.48
CA LEU A 103 -1.69 29.24 -29.51
C LEU A 103 -2.10 29.53 -28.07
N ASN A 104 -1.91 30.79 -27.69
CA ASN A 104 -2.33 31.36 -26.42
C ASN A 104 -3.86 31.34 -26.32
N ARG A 105 -4.40 30.90 -25.18
CA ARG A 105 -5.63 31.48 -24.64
C ARG A 105 -5.38 31.90 -23.19
N LEU A 106 -5.13 33.19 -23.02
CA LEU A 106 -5.07 33.90 -21.76
C LEU A 106 -6.50 34.26 -21.37
N GLY A 107 -6.93 33.96 -20.14
CA GLY A 107 -8.23 34.45 -19.67
C GLY A 107 -8.84 33.85 -18.41
N ASN A 108 -8.06 33.24 -17.51
CA ASN A 108 -8.17 33.52 -16.08
C ASN A 108 -6.96 32.90 -15.39
N LYS A 109 -5.99 33.78 -15.12
CA LYS A 109 -4.98 33.58 -14.09
C LYS A 109 -5.72 33.62 -12.74
N LEU A 110 -6.43 32.55 -12.42
CA LEU A 110 -6.60 32.21 -11.02
C LEU A 110 -5.21 31.73 -10.63
N THR A 111 -4.58 32.52 -9.78
CA THR A 111 -3.33 32.18 -9.12
C THR A 111 -3.41 30.72 -8.69
N SER A 112 -2.73 29.85 -9.43
CA SER A 112 -2.17 28.64 -8.85
C SER A 112 -1.28 29.15 -7.73
N THR A 113 -1.87 29.27 -6.55
CA THR A 113 -1.10 29.15 -5.33
C THR A 113 -0.37 27.83 -5.46
N GLU A 114 0.87 27.90 -5.96
CA GLU A 114 1.97 26.99 -5.69
C GLU A 114 2.29 26.98 -4.17
N ASN A 115 1.26 26.98 -3.34
CA ASN A 115 1.27 26.96 -1.89
C ASN A 115 0.23 25.92 -1.50
N ASP A 116 0.61 24.66 -1.68
CA ASP A 116 0.42 23.59 -0.69
C ASP A 116 1.07 22.35 -1.30
N ALA A 117 2.40 22.37 -1.29
CA ALA A 117 3.19 21.16 -1.30
C ALA A 117 2.63 20.25 -0.21
N TRP A 118 1.89 19.22 -0.62
CA TRP A 118 1.19 18.27 0.24
C TRP A 118 2.08 17.85 1.40
N ASP A 119 1.77 18.38 2.58
CA ASP A 119 2.63 18.39 3.76
C ASP A 119 2.59 17.06 4.50
N SER A 120 2.95 15.98 3.78
CA SER A 120 3.18 14.64 4.33
C SER A 120 4.27 14.68 5.39
N ASP A 121 5.15 15.66 5.21
CA ASP A 121 6.30 15.87 6.05
C ASP A 121 5.88 16.17 7.49
N LYS A 122 4.81 16.94 7.75
CA LYS A 122 4.40 17.26 9.13
C LYS A 122 4.16 16.04 10.04
N THR A 123 3.42 15.01 9.60
CA THR A 123 3.11 13.86 10.48
C THR A 123 4.37 13.01 10.73
N VAL A 124 5.11 12.72 9.66
CA VAL A 124 6.34 11.93 9.73
C VAL A 124 7.41 12.70 10.51
N THR A 125 7.63 13.98 10.21
CA THR A 125 8.54 14.90 10.91
C THR A 125 8.18 15.07 12.37
N TYR A 126 6.89 15.19 12.71
CA TYR A 126 6.46 15.26 14.11
C TYR A 126 6.84 13.99 14.88
N TYR A 127 6.59 12.82 14.29
CA TYR A 127 6.98 11.55 14.90
C TYR A 127 8.50 11.39 15.00
N LEU A 128 9.24 11.78 13.96
CA LEU A 128 10.72 11.73 13.89
C LEU A 128 11.37 12.61 14.96
N SER A 129 10.90 13.85 15.11
CA SER A 129 11.44 14.83 16.06
C SER A 129 11.10 14.49 17.51
N SER A 130 9.97 13.81 17.75
CA SER A 130 9.47 13.54 19.09
C SER A 130 9.99 12.22 19.67
N THR A 131 11.13 12.26 20.38
CA THR A 131 11.65 11.09 21.10
C THR A 131 10.93 10.83 22.44
N LYS A 132 10.37 11.89 23.04
CA LYS A 132 9.58 11.85 24.29
C LYS A 132 8.41 12.81 24.17
N GLN A 133 7.19 12.32 24.43
CA GLN A 133 5.97 13.12 24.46
C GLN A 133 5.25 12.87 25.79
N ASN A 134 4.64 13.92 26.33
CA ASN A 134 3.84 13.83 27.55
C ASN A 134 2.36 13.87 27.18
N SER A 135 1.55 13.04 27.84
CA SER A 135 0.10 13.11 27.77
C SER A 135 -0.40 14.40 28.43
N SER A 136 -1.69 14.70 28.25
CA SER A 136 -2.39 15.76 28.99
C SER A 136 -2.30 15.60 30.51
N SER A 137 -2.00 14.39 30.99
CA SER A 137 -1.77 14.06 32.40
C SER A 137 -0.29 14.17 32.84
N GLY A 138 0.61 14.60 31.95
CA GLY A 138 2.05 14.76 32.22
C GLY A 138 2.87 13.46 32.19
N LEU A 139 2.26 12.31 31.85
CA LEU A 139 2.94 11.02 31.77
C LEU A 139 3.57 10.82 30.38
N LEU A 140 4.76 10.22 30.32
CA LEU A 140 5.40 9.89 29.06
C LEU A 140 4.55 8.88 28.27
N ILE A 141 4.20 9.23 27.04
CA ILE A 141 3.46 8.35 26.13
C ILE A 141 4.40 7.23 25.66
N PRO A 142 4.04 5.94 25.84
CA PRO A 142 4.82 4.82 25.35
C PRO A 142 5.02 4.86 23.83
N GLU A 143 6.18 4.38 23.37
CA GLU A 143 6.54 4.39 21.95
C GLU A 143 5.50 3.71 21.04
N ARG A 144 4.92 2.58 21.50
CA ARG A 144 3.87 1.87 20.75
C ARG A 144 2.61 2.73 20.54
N GLU A 145 2.24 3.52 21.53
CA GLU A 145 1.07 4.38 21.44
C GLU A 145 1.34 5.56 20.51
N ARG A 146 2.53 6.18 20.59
CA ARG A 146 2.94 7.23 19.65
C ARG A 146 2.97 6.73 18.21
N TYR A 147 3.51 5.54 17.98
CA TYR A 147 3.51 4.92 16.65
C TYR A 147 2.09 4.66 16.15
N SER A 148 1.20 4.13 17.00
CA SER A 148 -0.21 3.92 16.64
C SER A 148 -0.91 5.23 16.27
N GLN A 149 -0.67 6.30 17.03
CA GLN A 149 -1.23 7.62 16.75
C GLN A 149 -0.69 8.19 15.44
N ALA A 150 0.63 8.08 15.18
CA ALA A 150 1.25 8.53 13.94
C ALA A 150 0.73 7.75 12.72
N LYS A 151 0.59 6.42 12.85
CA LYS A 151 0.02 5.56 11.80
C LYS A 151 -1.43 5.94 11.46
N LEU A 152 -2.25 6.19 12.48
CA LEU A 152 -3.62 6.65 12.29
C LEU A 152 -3.68 8.04 11.65
N ALA A 153 -2.82 8.96 12.08
CA ALA A 153 -2.73 10.30 11.51
C ALA A 153 -2.32 10.25 10.03
N LEU A 154 -1.34 9.42 9.66
CA LEU A 154 -0.92 9.22 8.28
C LEU A 154 -2.04 8.66 7.40
N SER A 155 -2.77 7.65 7.88
CA SER A 155 -3.91 7.07 7.15
C SER A 155 -5.05 8.07 6.96
N ASN A 156 -5.38 8.85 8.00
CA ASN A 156 -6.40 9.89 7.91
C ASN A 156 -5.99 11.01 6.95
N ASP A 157 -4.71 11.36 6.91
CA ASP A 157 -4.18 12.36 5.99
C ASP A 157 -4.24 11.89 4.54
N LEU A 158 -3.83 10.64 4.25
CA LEU A 158 -3.99 10.02 2.93
C LEU A 158 -5.44 10.12 2.44
N HIS A 159 -6.40 9.67 3.25
CA HIS A 159 -7.82 9.71 2.88
C HIS A 159 -8.35 11.12 2.62
N LYS A 160 -7.87 12.13 3.35
CA LYS A 160 -8.23 13.53 3.08
C LYS A 160 -7.72 13.96 1.71
N ARG A 161 -6.48 13.58 1.36
CA ARG A 161 -5.86 13.95 0.07
C ARG A 161 -6.50 13.23 -1.10
N GLU A 162 -6.79 11.94 -0.96
CA GLU A 162 -7.55 11.17 -1.95
C GLU A 162 -8.88 11.86 -2.25
N LYS A 163 -9.63 12.24 -1.20
CA LYS A 163 -10.90 12.93 -1.35
C LYS A 163 -10.77 14.30 -2.04
N VAL A 164 -9.70 15.05 -1.77
CA VAL A 164 -9.44 16.32 -2.46
C VAL A 164 -9.14 16.07 -3.94
N LEU A 165 -8.29 15.10 -4.27
CA LEU A 165 -7.98 14.74 -5.66
C LEU A 165 -9.20 14.21 -6.41
N GLU A 166 -10.06 13.43 -5.77
CA GLU A 166 -11.33 12.97 -6.35
C GLU A 166 -12.26 14.16 -6.66
N GLN A 167 -12.32 15.14 -5.76
CA GLN A 167 -13.12 16.34 -5.99
C GLN A 167 -12.54 17.20 -7.11
N GLU A 168 -11.21 17.37 -7.17
CA GLU A 168 -10.52 18.05 -8.27
C GLU A 168 -10.80 17.36 -9.61
N PHE A 169 -10.68 16.03 -9.65
CA PHE A 169 -11.00 15.24 -10.85
C PHE A 169 -12.44 15.46 -11.30
N SER A 170 -13.41 15.37 -10.38
CA SER A 170 -14.82 15.59 -10.69
C SER A 170 -15.11 17.01 -11.18
N ASN A 171 -14.41 18.02 -10.62
CA ASN A 171 -14.57 19.41 -11.06
C ASN A 171 -13.99 19.61 -12.47
N GLU A 172 -12.83 19.02 -12.77
CA GLU A 172 -12.20 19.12 -14.10
C GLU A 172 -12.98 18.31 -15.16
N GLU A 173 -13.48 17.12 -14.82
CA GLU A 173 -14.32 16.31 -15.69
C GLU A 173 -15.62 17.06 -16.06
N SER A 174 -16.20 17.82 -15.12
CA SER A 174 -17.40 18.62 -15.36
C SER A 174 -17.22 19.76 -16.38
N LEU A 175 -15.97 20.14 -16.70
CA LEU A 175 -15.68 21.14 -17.72
C LEU A 175 -15.87 20.60 -19.14
N ILE A 176 -15.84 19.27 -19.31
CA ILE A 176 -16.14 18.62 -20.59
C ILE A 176 -17.67 18.46 -20.67
N SER A 177 -18.33 19.40 -21.34
CA SER A 177 -19.79 19.44 -21.37
C SER A 177 -20.37 18.31 -22.23
N PRO A 178 -21.57 17.78 -21.92
CA PRO A 178 -22.27 16.85 -22.80
C PRO A 178 -22.47 17.38 -24.23
N GLU A 179 -22.58 18.70 -24.40
CA GLU A 179 -22.66 19.36 -25.70
C GLU A 179 -21.35 19.27 -26.49
N ASP A 180 -20.19 19.29 -25.83
CA ASP A 180 -18.88 19.16 -26.49
C ASP A 180 -18.74 17.79 -27.14
N TRP A 181 -19.27 16.75 -26.51
CA TRP A 181 -19.34 15.39 -27.08
C TRP A 181 -20.22 15.29 -28.33
N LEU A 182 -21.25 16.13 -28.45
CA LEU A 182 -22.10 16.18 -29.65
C LEU A 182 -21.44 16.98 -30.78
N ASN A 183 -20.68 18.02 -30.44
CA ASN A 183 -20.08 18.94 -31.41
C ASN A 183 -18.71 18.46 -31.91
N GLU A 184 -17.82 18.01 -31.02
CA GLU A 184 -16.42 17.67 -31.30
C GLU A 184 -15.98 16.37 -30.58
N PRO A 185 -16.61 15.20 -30.87
CA PRO A 185 -16.43 13.96 -30.09
C PRO A 185 -14.98 13.45 -30.01
N VAL A 186 -14.20 13.59 -31.09
CA VAL A 186 -12.80 13.15 -31.11
C VAL A 186 -11.93 14.02 -30.19
N LYS A 187 -12.21 15.32 -30.13
CA LYS A 187 -11.46 16.24 -29.28
C LYS A 187 -11.84 16.06 -27.82
N SER A 188 -13.13 15.91 -27.51
CA SER A 188 -13.59 15.60 -26.15
C SER A 188 -13.00 14.29 -25.63
N GLN A 189 -12.89 13.26 -26.46
CA GLN A 189 -12.20 12.02 -26.08
C GLN A 189 -10.72 12.25 -25.77
N LEU A 190 -10.01 13.04 -26.57
CA LEU A 190 -8.59 13.34 -26.33
C LEU A 190 -8.40 14.17 -25.05
N GLU A 191 -9.31 15.09 -24.75
CA GLU A 191 -9.31 15.89 -23.53
C GLU A 191 -9.61 15.02 -22.29
N GLU A 192 -10.59 14.13 -22.36
CA GLU A 192 -10.90 13.14 -21.31
C GLU A 192 -9.72 12.18 -21.07
N ASP A 193 -9.15 11.61 -22.14
CA ASP A 193 -8.01 10.70 -22.05
C ASP A 193 -6.80 11.40 -21.40
N SER A 194 -6.54 12.65 -21.78
CA SER A 194 -5.46 13.47 -21.19
C SER A 194 -5.73 13.73 -19.71
N LEU A 195 -6.95 14.11 -19.35
CA LEU A 195 -7.37 14.36 -17.97
C LEU A 195 -7.19 13.11 -17.11
N VAL A 196 -7.68 11.97 -17.58
CA VAL A 196 -7.56 10.68 -16.89
C VAL A 196 -6.10 10.29 -16.70
N GLN A 197 -5.24 10.49 -17.71
CA GLN A 197 -3.80 10.21 -17.59
C GLN A 197 -3.11 11.10 -16.55
N GLU A 198 -3.46 12.38 -16.51
CA GLU A 198 -2.92 13.32 -15.53
C GLU A 198 -3.28 12.89 -14.10
N PHE A 199 -4.56 12.62 -13.84
CA PHE A 199 -5.01 12.24 -12.51
C PHE A 199 -4.51 10.86 -12.08
N ARG A 200 -4.39 9.90 -13.00
CA ARG A 200 -3.70 8.63 -12.72
C ARG A 200 -2.27 8.87 -12.21
N SER A 201 -1.54 9.79 -12.85
CA SER A 201 -0.19 10.16 -12.40
C SER A 201 -0.20 10.82 -11.02
N LYS A 202 -1.18 11.69 -10.74
CA LYS A 202 -1.36 12.32 -9.42
C LYS A 202 -1.64 11.28 -8.32
N PHE A 203 -2.57 10.34 -8.56
CA PHE A 203 -2.88 9.26 -7.62
C PHE A 203 -1.69 8.35 -7.34
N ILE A 204 -0.97 7.92 -8.39
CA ILE A 204 0.24 7.09 -8.24
C ILE A 204 1.30 7.82 -7.42
N LYS A 205 1.50 9.13 -7.64
CA LYS A 205 2.45 9.92 -6.85
C LYS A 205 2.04 10.01 -5.38
N LEU A 206 0.75 10.17 -5.10
CA LEU A 206 0.22 10.21 -3.74
C LEU A 206 0.41 8.86 -3.02
N GLU A 207 0.06 7.75 -3.68
CA GLU A 207 0.23 6.39 -3.17
C GLU A 207 1.71 6.10 -2.87
N ASN A 208 2.60 6.33 -3.83
CA ASN A 208 4.05 6.17 -3.65
C ASN A 208 4.64 7.05 -2.54
N GLN A 209 4.07 8.24 -2.29
CA GLN A 209 4.49 9.07 -1.16
C GLN A 209 4.02 8.47 0.16
N SER A 210 2.76 8.03 0.24
CA SER A 210 2.21 7.40 1.43
C SER A 210 2.93 6.11 1.81
N GLU A 211 3.34 5.30 0.83
CA GLU A 211 4.14 4.09 1.07
C GLU A 211 5.49 4.44 1.68
N ARG A 212 6.22 5.40 1.10
CA ARG A 212 7.51 5.87 1.64
C ARG A 212 7.38 6.42 3.06
N ASP A 213 6.32 7.17 3.34
CA ASP A 213 6.06 7.71 4.68
C ASP A 213 5.75 6.59 5.69
N ARG A 214 4.99 5.57 5.27
CA ARG A 214 4.69 4.38 6.08
C ARG A 214 5.96 3.59 6.41
N GLU A 215 6.78 3.30 5.40
CA GLU A 215 8.07 2.62 5.56
C GLU A 215 9.00 3.38 6.50
N THR A 216 9.05 4.72 6.37
CA THR A 216 9.85 5.57 7.25
C THR A 216 9.37 5.49 8.71
N LEU A 217 8.06 5.58 8.95
CA LEU A 217 7.48 5.44 10.29
C LEU A 217 7.78 4.06 10.89
N GLU A 218 7.59 3.00 10.10
CA GLU A 218 7.87 1.62 10.52
C GLU A 218 9.34 1.43 10.86
N THR A 219 10.26 1.87 10.00
CA THR A 219 11.71 1.75 10.23
C THR A 219 12.13 2.41 11.54
N ILE A 220 11.68 3.65 11.79
CA ILE A 220 12.05 4.42 12.97
C ILE A 220 11.41 3.82 14.23
N HIS A 221 10.16 3.38 14.15
CA HIS A 221 9.51 2.66 15.24
C HIS A 221 10.33 1.44 15.67
N HIS A 222 10.74 0.61 14.71
CA HIS A 222 11.54 -0.58 14.97
C HIS A 222 12.87 -0.22 15.64
N GLN A 223 13.60 0.78 15.14
CA GLN A 223 14.86 1.23 15.74
C GLN A 223 14.69 1.68 17.20
N ARG A 224 13.60 2.41 17.50
CA ARG A 224 13.30 2.87 18.86
C ARG A 224 12.96 1.73 19.80
N ILE A 225 12.17 0.76 19.35
CA ILE A 225 11.85 -0.44 20.14
C ILE A 225 13.11 -1.25 20.43
N GLU A 226 13.97 -1.47 19.43
CA GLU A 226 15.25 -2.16 19.61
C GLU A 226 16.17 -1.44 20.60
N ALA A 227 16.27 -0.11 20.50
CA ALA A 227 17.04 0.69 21.45
C ALA A 227 16.50 0.56 22.89
N GLN A 228 15.18 0.61 23.07
CA GLN A 228 14.55 0.41 24.39
C GLN A 228 14.78 -1.01 24.95
N MET A 229 14.72 -2.02 24.09
CA MET A 229 15.01 -3.41 24.49
C MET A 229 16.46 -3.55 24.93
N LEU A 230 17.41 -3.01 24.14
CA LEU A 230 18.82 -2.99 24.48
C LEU A 230 19.08 -2.26 25.80
N GLU A 231 18.47 -1.09 26.02
CA GLU A 231 18.60 -0.33 27.27
C GLU A 231 18.13 -1.14 28.48
N ARG A 232 16.94 -1.76 28.39
CA ARG A 232 16.40 -2.61 29.48
C ARG A 232 17.29 -3.82 29.74
N ARG A 233 17.78 -4.47 28.69
CA ARG A 233 18.68 -5.63 28.81
C ARG A 233 20.00 -5.24 29.48
N ASN A 234 20.63 -4.15 29.04
CA ASN A 234 21.85 -3.65 29.64
C ASN A 234 21.64 -3.25 31.11
N ALA A 235 20.51 -2.62 31.44
CA ALA A 235 20.18 -2.28 32.83
C ALA A 235 20.07 -3.52 33.72
N MET A 236 19.40 -4.58 33.26
CA MET A 236 19.29 -5.85 34.00
C MET A 236 20.61 -6.60 34.08
N GLN A 237 21.41 -6.62 33.00
CA GLN A 237 22.75 -7.20 33.01
C GLN A 237 23.66 -6.48 34.01
N ASN A 238 23.65 -5.15 34.01
CA ASN A 238 24.43 -4.36 34.97
C ASN A 238 23.97 -4.59 36.41
N ALA A 239 22.66 -4.76 36.65
CA ALA A 239 22.14 -5.10 37.97
C ALA A 239 22.61 -6.49 38.44
N TRP A 240 22.58 -7.47 37.54
CA TRP A 240 23.11 -8.82 37.75
C TRP A 240 24.62 -8.79 38.08
N GLU A 241 25.42 -8.11 37.28
CA GLU A 241 26.87 -8.00 37.50
C GLU A 241 27.21 -7.29 38.82
N LYS A 242 26.47 -6.23 39.16
CA LYS A 242 26.59 -5.58 40.47
C LYS A 242 26.27 -6.53 41.60
N ALA A 243 25.17 -7.30 41.50
CA ALA A 243 24.78 -8.25 42.53
C ALA A 243 25.84 -9.35 42.74
N MET A 244 26.50 -9.80 41.67
CA MET A 244 27.58 -10.79 41.72
C MET A 244 28.89 -10.27 42.32
N ASN A 245 29.20 -8.97 42.14
CA ASN A 245 30.45 -8.38 42.60
C ASN A 245 30.41 -7.89 44.06
N ILE A 246 29.28 -8.00 44.76
CA ILE A 246 29.16 -7.64 46.17
C ILE A 246 29.90 -8.67 47.03
N LYS A 247 30.71 -8.19 48.00
CA LYS A 247 31.36 -9.04 49.00
C LYS A 247 30.27 -9.71 49.87
N ASN A 248 30.11 -11.03 49.74
CA ASN A 248 29.00 -11.85 50.28
C ASN A 248 27.63 -11.52 49.64
N PRO A 249 27.35 -12.02 48.43
CA PRO A 249 26.10 -11.74 47.74
C PRO A 249 24.90 -12.41 48.41
N ASN A 250 23.75 -11.73 48.44
CA ASN A 250 22.49 -12.30 48.93
C ASN A 250 21.88 -13.22 47.86
N ASN A 251 21.68 -14.50 48.19
CA ASN A 251 21.10 -15.52 47.31
C ASN A 251 19.74 -15.10 46.72
N PHE A 252 18.89 -14.43 47.51
CA PHE A 252 17.59 -13.95 47.02
C PHE A 252 17.75 -12.85 45.97
N THR A 253 18.64 -11.89 46.21
CA THR A 253 18.93 -10.81 45.26
C THR A 253 19.56 -11.34 43.98
N LEU A 254 20.47 -12.32 44.09
CA LEU A 254 21.05 -13.01 42.93
C LEU A 254 19.97 -13.70 42.10
N PHE A 255 19.13 -14.51 42.74
CA PHE A 255 18.05 -15.22 42.07
C PHE A 255 17.07 -14.25 41.39
N GLU A 256 16.62 -13.21 42.08
CA GLU A 256 15.66 -12.24 41.52
C GLU A 256 16.25 -11.42 40.37
N THR A 257 17.51 -10.99 40.47
CA THR A 257 18.17 -10.25 39.38
C THR A 257 18.40 -11.14 38.15
N LEU A 258 18.81 -12.39 38.34
CA LEU A 258 18.93 -13.37 37.26
C LEU A 258 17.58 -13.66 36.60
N LYS A 259 16.54 -13.90 37.40
CA LYS A 259 15.18 -14.16 36.92
C LYS A 259 14.67 -13.02 36.05
N ARG A 260 14.88 -11.76 36.47
CA ARG A 260 14.52 -10.58 35.67
C ARG A 260 15.34 -10.48 34.38
N LEU A 261 16.64 -10.76 34.44
CA LEU A 261 17.49 -10.81 33.24
C LEU A 261 16.98 -11.84 32.24
N PHE A 262 16.65 -13.06 32.70
CA PHE A 262 16.07 -14.11 31.87
C PHE A 262 14.74 -13.67 31.23
N GLN A 263 13.84 -13.06 32.00
CA GLN A 263 12.57 -12.54 31.48
C GLN A 263 12.76 -11.49 30.38
N VAL A 264 13.75 -10.60 30.53
CA VAL A 264 14.08 -9.59 29.50
C VAL A 264 14.67 -10.25 28.25
N VAL A 265 15.59 -11.20 28.41
CA VAL A 265 16.18 -11.94 27.29
C VAL A 265 15.12 -12.73 26.52
N GLU A 266 14.20 -13.42 27.20
CA GLU A 266 13.12 -14.18 26.56
C GLU A 266 12.09 -13.26 25.88
N HIS A 267 11.79 -12.11 26.48
CA HIS A 267 10.99 -11.09 25.81
C HIS A 267 11.66 -10.63 24.51
N ASP A 268 12.98 -10.41 24.52
CA ASP A 268 13.73 -9.99 23.34
C ASP A 268 13.75 -11.07 22.25
N ARG A 269 13.97 -12.34 22.65
CA ARG A 269 13.86 -13.50 21.77
C ARG A 269 12.49 -13.59 21.11
N SER A 270 11.41 -13.50 21.90
CA SER A 270 10.04 -13.53 21.40
C SER A 270 9.76 -12.40 20.41
N HIS A 271 10.27 -11.20 20.69
CA HIS A 271 10.12 -10.05 19.81
C HIS A 271 10.80 -10.27 18.45
N TYR A 272 12.06 -10.72 18.44
CA TYR A 272 12.79 -10.99 17.19
C TYR A 272 12.14 -12.09 16.35
N VAL A 273 11.69 -13.18 16.98
CA VAL A 273 11.01 -14.28 16.29
C VAL A 273 9.70 -13.81 15.67
N LYS A 274 8.83 -13.13 16.44
CA LYS A 274 7.55 -12.62 15.94
C LYS A 274 7.73 -11.62 14.80
N ARG A 275 8.76 -10.77 14.88
CA ARG A 275 9.09 -9.84 13.80
C ARG A 275 9.49 -10.57 12.53
N PHE A 276 10.36 -11.56 12.63
CA PHE A 276 10.77 -12.35 11.48
C PHE A 276 9.59 -13.12 10.85
N GLU A 277 8.70 -13.67 11.68
CA GLU A 277 7.47 -14.31 11.21
C GLU A 277 6.56 -13.33 10.45
N HIS A 278 6.42 -12.10 10.96
CA HIS A 278 5.66 -11.05 10.28
C HIS A 278 6.29 -10.69 8.92
N LEU A 279 7.59 -10.42 8.88
CA LEU A 279 8.32 -10.11 7.65
C LEU A 279 8.20 -11.24 6.62
N ARG A 280 8.31 -12.50 7.05
CA ARG A 280 8.16 -13.66 6.16
C ARG A 280 6.77 -13.75 5.55
N ASN A 281 5.73 -13.32 6.26
CA ASN A 281 4.35 -13.38 5.78
C ASN A 281 3.99 -12.20 4.88
N MET A 282 4.66 -11.04 5.02
CA MET A 282 4.36 -9.82 4.26
C MET A 282 5.34 -9.60 3.10
N GLU A 283 6.65 -9.73 3.34
CA GLU A 283 7.73 -9.27 2.46
C GLU A 283 8.91 -10.26 2.46
N LEU A 284 8.78 -11.33 1.67
CA LEU A 284 9.80 -12.38 1.56
C LEU A 284 11.22 -11.87 1.23
N PRO A 285 11.41 -10.89 0.32
CA PRO A 285 12.75 -10.37 0.02
C PRO A 285 13.38 -9.66 1.22
N GLU A 286 12.61 -8.86 1.96
CA GLU A 286 13.11 -8.17 3.16
C GLU A 286 13.41 -9.17 4.27
N ALA A 287 12.56 -10.19 4.46
CA ALA A 287 12.81 -11.25 5.41
C ALA A 287 14.15 -11.96 5.13
N ALA A 288 14.47 -12.22 3.86
CA ALA A 288 15.75 -12.82 3.47
C ALA A 288 16.94 -11.90 3.79
N GLN A 289 16.80 -10.59 3.59
CA GLN A 289 17.85 -9.61 3.92
C GLN A 289 18.08 -9.51 5.44
N GLN A 290 17.02 -9.57 6.25
CA GLN A 290 17.09 -9.40 7.71
C GLN A 290 17.47 -10.69 8.46
N LEU A 291 17.37 -11.86 7.81
CA LEU A 291 17.58 -13.16 8.45
C LEU A 291 18.94 -13.28 9.17
N ALA A 292 20.03 -12.87 8.53
CA ALA A 292 21.37 -12.96 9.11
C ALA A 292 21.49 -12.10 10.39
N SER A 293 21.07 -10.84 10.31
CA SER A 293 21.06 -9.89 11.44
C SER A 293 20.23 -10.40 12.62
N ILE A 294 19.03 -10.94 12.35
CA ILE A 294 18.16 -11.50 13.40
C ILE A 294 18.80 -12.73 14.04
N LYS A 295 19.40 -13.61 13.24
CA LYS A 295 20.09 -14.80 13.73
C LYS A 295 21.25 -14.42 14.65
N ASP A 296 22.07 -13.44 14.26
CA ASP A 296 23.20 -12.98 15.05
C ASP A 296 22.74 -12.43 16.42
N ARG A 297 21.68 -11.63 16.43
CA ARG A 297 21.08 -11.11 17.68
C ARG A 297 20.55 -12.21 18.59
N LEU A 298 19.93 -13.26 18.03
CA LEU A 298 19.47 -14.41 18.81
C LEU A 298 20.65 -15.18 19.43
N VAL A 299 21.74 -15.35 18.67
CA VAL A 299 22.97 -15.98 19.18
C VAL A 299 23.60 -15.14 20.31
N GLU A 300 23.63 -13.81 20.18
CA GLU A 300 24.11 -12.92 21.24
C GLU A 300 23.31 -13.05 22.54
N LEU A 301 21.98 -13.18 22.43
CA LEU A 301 21.11 -13.40 23.59
C LEU A 301 21.41 -14.73 24.29
N ASP A 302 21.61 -15.81 23.52
CA ASP A 302 21.97 -17.12 24.07
C ASP A 302 23.36 -17.08 24.75
N ILE A 303 24.35 -16.42 24.13
CA ILE A 303 25.68 -16.22 24.72
C ILE A 303 25.59 -15.44 26.04
N LEU A 304 24.79 -14.37 26.09
CA LEU A 304 24.59 -13.57 27.30
C LEU A 304 24.03 -14.42 28.44
N LEU A 305 23.02 -15.24 28.15
CA LEU A 305 22.39 -16.09 29.15
C LEU A 305 23.35 -17.16 29.66
N ASN A 306 24.05 -17.86 28.75
CA ASN A 306 25.01 -18.90 29.11
C ASN A 306 26.15 -18.35 29.99
N LYS A 307 26.72 -17.20 29.61
CA LYS A 307 27.73 -16.51 30.44
C LYS A 307 27.20 -16.13 31.82
N SER A 308 25.93 -15.77 31.92
CA SER A 308 25.30 -15.42 33.21
C SER A 308 25.12 -16.65 34.09
N LEU A 309 24.74 -17.79 33.51
CA LEU A 309 24.60 -19.07 34.20
C LEU A 309 25.96 -19.64 34.65
N GLU A 310 27.00 -19.55 33.82
CA GLU A 310 28.35 -19.98 34.17
C GLU A 310 28.89 -19.24 35.39
N LYS A 311 28.64 -17.92 35.47
CA LYS A 311 29.03 -17.11 36.63
C LYS A 311 28.39 -17.61 37.94
N ILE A 312 27.17 -18.16 37.90
CA ILE A 312 26.52 -18.75 39.07
C ILE A 312 27.23 -20.02 39.51
N ASN A 313 27.61 -20.88 38.56
CA ASN A 313 28.31 -22.13 38.88
C ASN A 313 29.68 -21.89 39.54
N LEU A 314 30.32 -20.75 39.25
CA LEU A 314 31.56 -20.33 39.92
C LEU A 314 31.34 -19.89 41.37
N VAL A 315 30.13 -19.39 41.68
CA VAL A 315 29.72 -19.05 43.04
C VAL A 315 29.13 -20.32 43.64
N SER A 316 29.98 -21.13 44.28
CA SER A 316 29.72 -22.45 44.90
C SER A 316 28.65 -22.47 46.01
N ILE A 317 27.73 -21.50 46.03
CA ILE A 317 26.67 -21.32 47.02
C ILE A 317 25.40 -22.09 46.61
N PHE A 318 25.18 -22.33 45.31
CA PHE A 318 23.98 -23.01 44.81
C PHE A 318 24.13 -24.52 44.56
N THR A 319 25.32 -25.11 44.74
CA THR A 319 25.50 -26.57 44.57
C THR A 319 24.86 -27.40 45.68
N ASN A 320 24.46 -26.77 46.80
CA ASN A 320 23.87 -27.46 47.97
C ASN A 320 22.39 -27.15 48.21
N THR A 321 21.79 -26.20 47.50
CA THR A 321 20.34 -26.00 47.52
C THR A 321 19.74 -26.78 46.36
N THR A 322 19.27 -27.98 46.67
CA THR A 322 18.36 -28.79 45.88
C THR A 322 17.27 -27.87 45.28
N LEU A 323 17.48 -27.43 44.05
CA LEU A 323 16.41 -26.93 43.20
C LEU A 323 15.59 -28.15 42.82
N LEU A 324 14.71 -28.55 43.74
CA LEU A 324 13.60 -29.44 43.45
C LEU A 324 12.70 -28.70 42.47
N PHE A 325 12.85 -29.07 41.19
CA PHE A 325 11.85 -28.84 40.17
C PHE A 325 10.59 -29.67 40.44
#